data_AF-A0A6P7GP73-F1
#
_entry.id   AF-A0A6P7GP73-F1
#
_cell.length_a   1.000
_cell.length_b   1.000
_cell.length_c   1.000
_cell.angle_alpha   90.00
_cell.angle_beta   90.00
_cell.angle_gamma   90.00
#
_symmetry.space_group_name_H-M   'P 1'
#
loop_
_entity.id
_entity.type
_entity.pdbx_description
1 polymer ?
#
loop_
_entity_poly.entity_id
_entity_poly.type
_entity_poly.pdbx_seq_one_letter_code
_entity_poly.pdbx_strand_id
1 'polypeptide(L)'
;MSAYGEAYYTTYLLSPQGVPTNWGCVSPESYEHYSEESSSPEPIRNKSRVTPLVLRKRRLAANARERRRMQNLNQAFDRLRTFLPQLGQDRQLSKYETLQMAQTYITALYDLLDQPEVRQ
;
A
#
# COMPACT_ATOMS: atom_id res chain seq x y z
N MET A 1 3.52 13.78 -34.28
CA MET A 1 4.31 12.82 -33.49
C MET A 1 5.05 13.61 -32.43
N SER A 2 4.35 13.88 -31.32
CA SER A 2 4.60 13.31 -29.98
C SER A 2 5.87 13.86 -29.33
N ALA A 3 5.69 14.91 -28.51
CA ALA A 3 6.67 15.33 -27.51
C ALA A 3 5.96 15.47 -26.15
N TYR A 4 5.31 14.39 -25.73
CA TYR A 4 5.02 14.20 -24.30
C TYR A 4 6.36 13.82 -23.65
N GLY A 5 7.02 14.75 -22.94
CA GLY A 5 8.30 14.40 -22.33
C GLY A 5 8.91 15.34 -21.30
N GLU A 6 8.59 16.63 -21.27
CA GLU A 6 9.34 17.59 -20.45
C GLU A 6 8.61 18.12 -19.20
N ALA A 7 7.58 17.42 -18.72
CA ALA A 7 6.81 17.86 -17.56
C ALA A 7 7.22 17.24 -16.21
N TYR A 8 8.34 16.49 -16.12
CA TYR A 8 8.62 15.66 -14.93
C TYR A 8 9.86 16.02 -14.09
N TYR A 9 10.62 17.07 -14.40
CA TYR A 9 11.88 17.33 -13.66
C TYR A 9 12.13 18.76 -13.17
N THR A 10 11.17 19.69 -13.29
CA THR A 10 11.41 21.10 -12.89
C THR A 10 11.33 21.36 -11.38
N THR A 11 10.99 20.37 -10.53
CA THR A 11 10.67 20.64 -9.11
C THR A 11 11.80 20.42 -8.12
N TYR A 12 13.02 20.05 -8.54
CA TYR A 12 14.09 19.64 -7.60
C TYR A 12 15.42 20.42 -7.73
N LEU A 13 15.39 21.73 -7.93
CA LEU A 13 16.57 22.59 -7.72
C LEU A 13 16.23 23.74 -6.76
N LEU A 14 16.94 23.78 -5.64
CA LEU A 14 16.60 24.45 -4.39
C LEU A 14 17.27 25.84 -4.28
N SER A 15 16.53 26.88 -3.89
CA SER A 15 17.01 28.02 -3.06
C SER A 15 15.85 28.87 -2.52
N PRO A 16 16.03 29.59 -1.39
CA PRO A 16 15.12 29.47 -0.25
C PRO A 16 14.31 30.74 0.03
N GLN A 17 12.97 30.68 -0.02
CA GLN A 17 12.08 31.54 0.77
C GLN A 17 10.71 30.88 0.94
N GLY A 18 10.27 30.74 2.19
CA GLY A 18 8.87 30.47 2.54
C GLY A 18 8.49 28.99 2.69
N VAL A 19 8.76 28.42 3.87
CA VAL A 19 8.05 27.21 4.32
C VAL A 19 6.57 27.57 4.56
N PRO A 20 5.58 26.88 3.96
CA PRO A 20 4.24 26.84 4.51
C PRO A 20 4.27 25.86 5.68
N THR A 21 4.65 26.37 6.85
CA THR A 21 4.58 25.63 8.11
C THR A 21 3.12 25.51 8.54
N ASN A 22 2.35 24.57 7.97
CA ASN A 22 1.25 23.96 8.73
C ASN A 22 0.78 22.61 8.16
N TRP A 23 1.66 21.61 8.21
CA TRP A 23 1.26 20.20 8.26
C TRP A 23 1.75 19.60 9.59
N GLY A 24 1.37 20.21 10.72
CA GLY A 24 1.88 19.86 12.04
C GLY A 24 0.81 19.93 13.12
N CYS A 25 0.42 18.75 13.61
CA CYS A 25 0.07 18.44 15.00
C CYS A 25 -0.43 19.62 15.87
N VAL A 26 -1.74 19.78 15.99
CA VAL A 26 -2.32 20.60 17.07
C VAL A 26 -2.07 19.86 18.39
N SER A 27 -1.29 20.46 19.28
CA SER A 27 -1.06 20.00 20.66
C SER A 27 -2.38 19.62 21.34
N PRO A 28 -2.46 18.48 22.06
CA PRO A 28 -3.54 18.22 22.99
C PRO A 28 -3.30 19.01 24.28
N GLU A 29 -3.51 20.32 24.24
CA GLU A 29 -3.51 21.17 25.44
C GLU A 29 -4.68 22.15 25.36
N SER A 30 -5.86 21.64 25.72
CA SER A 30 -7.06 22.36 26.18
C SER A 30 -8.25 21.38 26.13
N TYR A 31 -8.31 20.50 27.14
CA TYR A 31 -9.57 19.86 27.49
C TYR A 31 -10.38 20.90 28.29
N GLU A 32 -11.02 21.84 27.59
CA GLU A 32 -12.06 22.68 28.18
C GLU A 32 -13.38 21.89 28.09
N HIS A 33 -13.75 21.31 29.22
CA HIS A 33 -15.05 20.71 29.45
C HIS A 33 -16.05 21.81 29.81
N TYR A 34 -16.77 22.35 28.84
CA TYR A 34 -17.99 23.10 29.11
C TYR A 34 -19.20 22.17 29.03
N SER A 35 -19.71 21.81 30.21
CA SER A 35 -21.06 21.31 30.36
C SER A 35 -22.00 22.50 30.46
N GLU A 36 -22.78 22.77 29.42
CA GLU A 36 -23.94 23.63 29.52
C GLU A 36 -25.20 22.77 29.47
N GLU A 37 -25.89 22.75 30.61
CA GLU A 37 -27.18 22.12 30.83
C GLU A 37 -28.29 23.08 30.36
N SER A 38 -29.11 22.67 29.39
CA SER A 38 -30.50 23.15 29.29
C SER A 38 -31.37 22.29 28.39
N SER A 39 -32.62 22.19 28.84
CA SER A 39 -33.64 21.18 28.59
C SER A 39 -34.48 21.40 27.32
N SER A 40 -34.77 20.33 26.57
CA SER A 40 -36.09 19.95 26.00
C SER A 40 -35.95 19.13 24.69
N PRO A 41 -36.69 18.01 24.49
CA PRO A 41 -36.50 17.10 23.36
C PRO A 41 -37.51 17.33 22.22
N GLU A 42 -37.04 17.72 21.04
CA GLU A 42 -37.78 17.63 19.77
C GLU A 42 -37.38 16.33 19.03
N PRO A 43 -38.31 15.43 18.66
CA PRO A 43 -37.98 14.15 18.05
C PRO A 43 -37.82 14.29 16.54
N ILE A 44 -36.74 14.95 16.10
CA ILE A 44 -36.40 14.98 14.67
C ILE A 44 -35.47 13.81 14.36
N ARG A 45 -36.04 12.85 13.64
CA ARG A 45 -35.46 11.65 13.01
C ARG A 45 -34.06 11.90 12.44
N ASN A 46 -33.05 11.82 13.30
CA ASN A 46 -31.66 12.07 12.92
C ASN A 46 -31.09 10.83 12.22
N LYS A 47 -30.98 10.90 10.89
CA LYS A 47 -29.98 10.12 10.14
C LYS A 47 -28.64 10.37 10.84
N SER A 48 -28.22 9.42 11.69
CA SER A 48 -27.06 9.49 12.56
C SER A 48 -25.88 10.15 11.84
N ARG A 49 -25.65 11.44 12.13
CA ARG A 49 -24.49 12.18 11.65
C ARG A 49 -23.27 11.55 12.31
N VAL A 50 -22.62 10.62 11.62
CA VAL A 50 -21.43 9.93 12.11
C VAL A 50 -20.39 10.98 12.43
N THR A 51 -19.94 11.06 13.69
CA THR A 51 -18.99 12.09 14.11
C THR A 51 -17.65 11.91 13.36
N PRO A 52 -16.90 13.01 13.13
CA PRO A 52 -15.60 12.94 12.46
C PRO A 52 -14.62 11.95 13.13
N LEU A 53 -14.70 11.80 14.46
CA LEU A 53 -13.91 10.82 15.22
C LEU A 53 -14.26 9.37 14.86
N VAL A 54 -15.56 9.06 14.72
CA VAL A 54 -16.00 7.72 14.30
C VAL A 54 -15.57 7.43 12.87
N LEU A 55 -15.66 8.41 11.96
CA LEU A 55 -15.15 8.26 10.59
C LEU A 55 -13.64 8.00 10.57
N ARG A 56 -12.86 8.73 11.38
CA ARG A 56 -11.40 8.51 11.53
C ARG A 56 -11.09 7.10 12.04
N LYS A 57 -11.80 6.63 13.07
CA LYS A 57 -11.64 5.25 13.59
C LYS A 57 -11.96 4.20 12.54
N ARG A 58 -13.05 4.37 11.77
CA ARG A 58 -13.42 3.47 10.66
C ARG A 58 -12.34 3.42 9.57
N ARG A 59 -11.80 4.57 9.18
CA ARG A 59 -10.70 4.66 8.21
C ARG A 59 -9.44 3.96 8.71
N LEU A 60 -9.06 4.16 9.96
CA LEU A 60 -7.90 3.48 10.55
C LEU A 60 -8.08 1.95 10.57
N ALA A 61 -9.28 1.48 10.94
CA ALA A 61 -9.62 0.06 10.91
C ALA A 61 -9.58 -0.51 9.48
N ALA A 62 -10.08 0.23 8.48
CA ALA A 62 -10.00 -0.17 7.08
C ALA A 62 -8.54 -0.26 6.60
N ASN A 63 -7.71 0.74 6.89
CA ASN A 63 -6.29 0.73 6.53
C ASN A 63 -5.54 -0.43 7.19
N ALA A 64 -5.86 -0.76 8.44
CA ALA A 64 -5.26 -1.92 9.12
C ALA A 64 -5.63 -3.25 8.45
N ARG A 65 -6.87 -3.40 7.98
CA ARG A 65 -7.29 -4.59 7.22
C ARG A 65 -6.57 -4.70 5.88
N GLU A 66 -6.43 -3.59 5.14
CA GLU A 66 -5.72 -3.61 3.85
C GLU A 66 -4.24 -3.95 4.02
N ARG A 67 -3.59 -3.43 5.07
CA ARG A 67 -2.22 -3.83 5.39
C ARG A 67 -2.09 -5.34 5.62
N ARG A 68 -3.02 -5.95 6.37
CA ARG A 68 -3.02 -7.42 6.57
C ARG A 68 -3.24 -8.17 5.26
N ARG A 69 -4.16 -7.70 4.42
CA ARG A 69 -4.39 -8.27 3.08
C ARG A 69 -3.11 -8.25 2.24
N MET A 70 -2.41 -7.11 2.23
CA MET A 70 -1.14 -6.96 1.49
C MET A 70 0.01 -7.77 2.11
N GLN A 71 0.08 -7.92 3.44
CA GLN A 71 1.04 -8.80 4.09
C GLN A 71 0.84 -10.26 3.63
N ASN A 72 -0.40 -10.75 3.59
CA ASN A 72 -0.69 -12.10 3.11
C ASN A 72 -0.28 -12.30 1.65
N LEU A 73 -0.54 -11.30 0.79
CA LEU A 73 -0.10 -11.33 -0.60
C LEU A 73 1.43 -11.38 -0.71
N ASN A 74 2.14 -10.54 0.04
CA ASN A 74 3.60 -10.51 0.01
C ASN A 74 4.20 -11.83 0.53
N GLN A 75 3.62 -12.44 1.57
CA GLN A 75 4.02 -13.77 2.03
C GLN A 75 3.86 -14.85 0.95
N ALA A 76 2.81 -14.77 0.12
CA ALA A 76 2.65 -15.68 -1.01
C ALA A 76 3.75 -15.47 -2.07
N PHE A 77 4.13 -14.22 -2.34
CA PHE A 77 5.29 -13.91 -3.20
C PHE A 77 6.60 -14.45 -2.62
N ASP A 78 6.82 -14.32 -1.32
CA ASP A 78 8.02 -14.84 -0.65
C ASP A 78 8.10 -16.37 -0.77
N ARG A 79 6.98 -17.06 -0.56
CA ARG A 79 6.89 -18.52 -0.78
C ARG A 79 7.13 -18.89 -2.24
N LEU A 80 6.60 -18.15 -3.20
CA LEU A 80 6.85 -18.43 -4.60
C LEU A 80 8.35 -18.35 -4.91
N ARG A 81 9.05 -17.34 -4.37
CA ARG A 81 10.50 -17.17 -4.57
C ARG A 81 11.33 -18.35 -4.06
N THR A 82 10.88 -19.09 -3.04
CA THR A 82 11.63 -20.26 -2.55
C THR A 82 11.63 -21.43 -3.54
N PHE A 83 10.69 -21.45 -4.49
CA PHE A 83 10.64 -22.46 -5.54
C PHE A 83 11.34 -22.03 -6.84
N LEU A 84 11.77 -20.77 -6.93
CA LEU A 84 12.44 -20.28 -8.12
C LEU A 84 13.95 -20.55 -8.05
N PRO A 85 14.60 -20.87 -9.18
CA PRO A 85 16.04 -21.04 -9.21
C PRO A 85 16.73 -19.73 -8.80
N GLN A 86 17.59 -19.79 -7.79
CA GLN A 86 18.30 -18.62 -7.27
C GLN A 86 19.52 -18.33 -8.15
N LEU A 87 19.57 -17.14 -8.75
CA LEU A 87 20.66 -16.73 -9.65
C LEU A 87 21.90 -16.22 -8.90
N GLY A 88 22.30 -16.91 -7.82
CA GLY A 88 23.54 -16.63 -7.06
C GLY A 88 23.65 -15.24 -6.43
N GLN A 89 22.56 -14.47 -6.40
CA GLN A 89 22.53 -13.12 -5.86
C GLN A 89 21.66 -13.11 -4.61
N ASP A 90 22.21 -12.63 -3.49
CA ASP A 90 21.49 -12.39 -2.22
C ASP A 90 20.36 -11.35 -2.34
N ARG A 91 20.06 -10.88 -3.55
CA ARG A 91 19.00 -9.92 -3.85
C ARG A 91 17.67 -10.64 -4.08
N GLN A 92 16.63 -10.14 -3.40
CA GLN A 92 15.25 -10.54 -3.69
C GLN A 92 14.75 -9.98 -5.02
N LEU A 93 14.05 -10.83 -5.76
CA LEU A 93 13.39 -10.48 -7.02
C LEU A 93 12.22 -9.53 -6.78
N SER A 94 12.01 -8.57 -7.65
CA SER A 94 10.79 -7.76 -7.69
C SER A 94 9.56 -8.62 -8.01
N LYS A 95 8.35 -8.07 -7.83
CA LYS A 95 7.10 -8.78 -8.12
C LYS A 95 7.00 -9.21 -9.58
N TYR A 96 7.40 -8.32 -10.49
CA TYR A 96 7.41 -8.60 -11.92
C TYR A 96 8.42 -9.70 -12.27
N GLU A 97 9.68 -9.56 -11.82
CA GLU A 97 10.72 -10.57 -12.03
C GLU A 97 10.32 -11.94 -11.47
N THR A 98 9.68 -11.97 -10.30
CA THR A 98 9.18 -13.21 -9.68
C THR A 98 8.15 -13.91 -10.57
N LEU A 99 7.18 -13.17 -11.14
CA LEU A 99 6.16 -13.74 -12.02
C LEU A 99 6.75 -14.21 -13.35
N GLN A 100 7.63 -13.41 -13.96
CA GLN A 100 8.28 -13.76 -15.21
C GLN A 100 9.11 -15.04 -15.05
N MET A 101 9.92 -15.12 -14.00
CA MET A 101 10.74 -16.32 -13.74
C MET A 101 9.88 -17.54 -13.40
N ALA A 102 8.77 -17.38 -12.68
CA ALA A 102 7.85 -18.49 -12.44
C ALA A 102 7.30 -19.07 -13.75
N GLN A 103 6.88 -18.21 -14.69
CA GLN A 103 6.42 -18.65 -16.02
C GLN A 103 7.52 -19.39 -16.78
N THR A 104 8.70 -18.78 -16.89
CA THR A 104 9.85 -19.40 -17.57
C THR A 104 10.25 -20.73 -16.93
N TYR A 105 10.23 -20.82 -15.61
CA TYR A 105 10.62 -22.03 -14.90
C TYR A 105 9.62 -23.17 -15.11
N ILE A 106 8.31 -22.87 -15.04
CA ILE A 106 7.26 -23.85 -15.36
C ILE A 106 7.44 -24.39 -16.79
N THR A 107 7.66 -23.52 -17.78
CA THR A 107 7.90 -23.94 -19.17
C THR A 107 9.14 -24.82 -19.30
N ALA A 108 10.26 -24.43 -18.67
CA ALA A 108 11.49 -25.22 -18.71
C ALA A 108 11.32 -26.62 -18.08
N LEU A 109 10.52 -26.74 -17.02
CA LEU A 109 10.19 -28.03 -16.42
C LEU A 109 9.32 -28.89 -17.34
N TYR A 110 8.35 -28.31 -18.04
CA TYR A 110 7.57 -29.04 -19.07
C TYR A 110 8.47 -29.53 -20.20
N ASP A 111 9.32 -28.67 -20.74
CA ASP A 111 10.23 -29.03 -21.83
C ASP A 111 11.18 -30.16 -21.42
N LEU A 112 11.67 -30.15 -20.16
CA LEU A 112 12.53 -31.20 -19.62
C LEU A 112 11.81 -32.55 -19.53
N LEU A 113 10.53 -32.56 -19.16
CA LEU A 113 9.73 -33.78 -19.06
C LEU A 113 9.35 -34.35 -20.44
N ASP A 114 9.22 -33.49 -21.45
CA ASP A 114 8.89 -33.88 -22.82
C ASP A 114 10.12 -34.33 -23.65
N GLN A 115 11.34 -34.24 -23.10
CA GLN A 115 12.53 -34.74 -23.79
C GLN A 115 12.47 -36.28 -23.88
N PRO A 116 12.47 -36.88 -25.09
CA PRO A 116 12.55 -38.33 -25.22
C PRO A 116 13.86 -38.79 -24.59
N GLU A 117 13.78 -39.77 -23.67
CA GLU A 117 14.97 -40.32 -23.04
C GLU A 117 15.97 -40.75 -24.12
N VAL A 118 17.10 -40.03 -24.19
CA VAL A 118 18.24 -40.44 -24.99
C VAL A 118 18.81 -41.67 -24.29
N ARG A 119 18.28 -42.85 -24.64
CA ARG A 119 18.84 -44.13 -24.24
C ARG A 119 20.28 -44.18 -24.75
N GLN A 120 21.23 -44.07 -23.83
CA GLN A 120 22.64 -44.35 -24.06
C GLN A 120 22.86 -45.87 -24.13
#